data_AF-A0A932Y210-F1
#
_entry.id   AF-A0A932Y210-F1
#
_cell.length_a   1.000
_cell.length_b   1.000
_cell.length_c   1.000
_cell.angle_alpha   90.00
_cell.angle_beta   90.00
_cell.angle_gamma   90.00
#
_symmetry.space_group_name_H-M   'P 1'
#
loop_
_entity.id
_entity.type
_entity.pdbx_description
1 polymer ?
#
loop_
_entity_poly.entity_id
_entity_poly.type
_entity_poly.pdbx_seq_one_letter_code
_entity_poly.pdbx_strand_id
1 'polypeptide(L)'
;MLAASHALTGAVIASLTPSPSLGYLLALLSHPLLDFVPHWDFNIRLTHKSKFRILTISLLDASLGIISGFLLFGSSISPLRLLATMLLAQAPDWFEAPYHLFNWR
;
A
#
# COMPACT_ATOMS: atom_id res chain seq x y z
N MET A 1 -0.44 2.80 8.28
CA MET A 1 1.03 2.86 8.02
C MET A 1 1.36 3.67 6.74
N LEU A 2 2.63 3.83 6.36
CA LEU A 2 3.03 4.37 5.03
C LEU A 2 2.65 3.38 3.90
N ALA A 3 1.88 3.86 2.92
CA ALA A 3 1.42 3.09 1.76
C ALA A 3 2.58 2.50 0.93
N ALA A 4 3.73 3.20 0.91
CA ALA A 4 4.91 2.72 0.19
C ALA A 4 5.41 1.35 0.71
N SER A 5 5.43 1.15 2.03
CA SER A 5 5.89 -0.09 2.66
C SER A 5 4.94 -1.26 2.38
N HIS A 6 3.63 -1.01 2.37
CA HIS A 6 2.64 -2.01 1.95
C HIS A 6 2.82 -2.38 0.47
N ALA A 7 2.98 -1.38 -0.40
CA ALA A 7 3.20 -1.60 -1.83
C ALA A 7 4.43 -2.48 -2.08
N LEU A 8 5.57 -2.16 -1.47
CA LEU A 8 6.79 -2.94 -1.62
C LEU A 8 6.66 -4.35 -1.03
N THR A 9 5.95 -4.51 0.10
CA THR A 9 5.68 -5.84 0.65
C THR A 9 4.81 -6.67 -0.31
N GLY A 10 3.80 -6.07 -0.92
CA GLY A 10 3.01 -6.70 -1.98
C GLY A 10 3.88 -7.15 -3.16
N ALA A 11 4.83 -6.32 -3.60
CA ALA A 11 5.78 -6.66 -4.65
C ALA A 11 6.68 -7.86 -4.29
N VAL A 12 7.17 -7.91 -3.04
CA VAL A 12 7.93 -9.05 -2.51
C VAL A 12 7.05 -10.31 -2.45
N ILE A 13 5.80 -10.20 -2.01
CA ILE A 13 4.87 -11.34 -2.00
C ILE A 13 4.63 -11.85 -3.42
N ALA A 14 4.47 -10.98 -4.41
CA ALA A 14 4.37 -11.38 -5.81
C ALA A 14 5.59 -12.15 -6.30
N SER A 15 6.81 -11.77 -5.86
CA SER A 15 8.05 -12.40 -6.30
C SER A 15 8.30 -13.76 -5.66
N LEU A 16 7.85 -13.95 -4.41
CA LEU A 16 8.10 -15.16 -3.64
C LEU A 16 7.01 -16.23 -3.76
N THR A 17 5.82 -15.87 -4.22
CA THR A 17 4.70 -16.83 -4.32
C THR A 17 4.72 -17.60 -5.64
N PRO A 18 4.38 -18.90 -5.65
CA PRO A 18 4.34 -19.68 -6.89
C PRO A 18 3.07 -19.41 -7.72
N SER A 19 1.93 -19.12 -7.08
CA SER A 19 0.66 -18.90 -7.77
C SER A 19 0.12 -17.47 -7.54
N PRO A 20 -0.57 -16.87 -8.52
CA PRO A 20 -1.19 -15.56 -8.36
C PRO A 20 -2.22 -15.51 -7.22
N SER A 21 -3.06 -16.55 -7.08
CA SER A 21 -4.10 -16.60 -6.04
C SER A 21 -3.53 -16.55 -4.63
N LEU A 22 -2.46 -17.32 -4.36
CA LEU A 22 -1.76 -17.27 -3.09
C LEU A 22 -1.11 -15.89 -2.86
N GLY A 23 -0.49 -15.32 -3.90
CA GLY A 23 0.07 -13.97 -3.85
C GLY A 23 -0.96 -12.91 -3.48
N TYR A 24 -2.14 -12.96 -4.08
CA TYR A 24 -3.23 -12.01 -3.81
C TYR A 24 -3.75 -12.14 -2.37
N LEU A 25 -3.97 -13.37 -1.91
CA LEU A 25 -4.43 -13.62 -0.54
C LEU A 25 -3.41 -13.15 0.49
N LEU A 26 -2.13 -13.53 0.33
CA LEU A 26 -1.07 -13.12 1.24
C LEU A 26 -0.83 -11.61 1.21
N ALA A 27 -0.94 -10.97 0.04
CA ALA A 27 -0.83 -9.53 -0.07
C ALA A 27 -1.91 -8.83 0.78
N LEU A 28 -3.18 -9.23 0.63
CA LEU A 28 -4.28 -8.67 1.41
C LEU A 28 -4.08 -8.91 2.92
N LEU A 29 -3.71 -10.13 3.32
CA LEU A 29 -3.49 -10.48 4.72
C LEU A 29 -2.26 -9.82 5.34
N SER A 30 -1.28 -9.41 4.52
CA SER A 30 -0.09 -8.73 5.02
C SER A 30 -0.40 -7.34 5.58
N HIS A 31 -1.48 -6.70 5.14
CA HIS A 31 -1.83 -5.35 5.56
C HIS A 31 -1.94 -5.20 7.09
N PRO A 32 -2.86 -5.90 7.80
CA PRO A 32 -2.98 -5.76 9.25
C PRO A 32 -1.72 -6.22 9.99
N LEU A 33 -0.93 -7.14 9.41
CA LEU A 33 0.33 -7.57 10.01
C LEU A 33 1.38 -6.45 9.99
N LEU A 34 1.44 -5.70 8.90
CA LEU A 34 2.38 -4.61 8.74
C LEU A 34 2.02 -3.39 9.61
N ASP A 35 0.74 -3.15 9.87
CA ASP A 35 0.32 -2.07 10.78
C ASP A 35 0.83 -2.24 12.22
N PHE A 36 1.09 -3.49 12.65
CA PHE A 36 1.71 -3.75 13.96
C PHE A 36 3.19 -3.34 14.01
N VAL A 37 3.84 -3.15 12.86
CA VAL A 37 5.24 -2.73 12.82
C VAL A 37 5.31 -1.23 13.15
N PRO A 38 6.12 -0.82 14.15
CA PRO A 38 6.32 0.58 14.45
C PRO A 38 6.77 1.34 13.20
N HIS A 39 6.00 2.34 12.81
CA HIS A 39 6.27 3.15 11.63
C HIS A 39 6.36 4.62 12.02
N TRP A 40 7.27 5.37 11.39
CA TRP A 40 7.49 6.81 11.61
C TRP A 40 6.36 7.68 11.05
N ASP A 41 5.12 7.36 11.36
CA ASP A 41 4.01 8.29 11.23
C ASP A 41 3.70 8.81 12.65
N PHE A 42 4.35 9.91 13.04
CA PHE A 42 4.18 10.55 14.35
C PHE A 42 2.79 11.22 14.51
N ASN A 43 1.74 10.64 13.93
CA ASN A 43 0.39 11.20 13.82
C ASN A 43 0.31 12.57 13.12
N ILE A 44 1.41 13.01 12.48
CA ILE A 44 1.53 14.31 11.81
C ILE A 44 0.61 14.39 10.58
N ARG A 45 0.17 13.24 10.04
CA ARG A 45 -0.78 13.22 8.90
C ARG A 45 -2.18 13.68 9.33
N LEU A 46 -2.66 13.31 10.51
CA LEU A 46 -4.07 13.50 10.88
C LEU A 46 -4.31 14.75 11.75
N THR A 47 -3.36 15.12 12.59
CA THR A 47 -3.45 16.34 13.40
C THR A 47 -2.74 17.48 12.67
N HIS A 48 -3.46 18.56 12.34
CA HIS A 48 -2.95 19.84 11.81
C HIS A 48 -2.76 20.01 10.29
N LYS A 49 -3.19 19.07 9.43
CA LYS A 49 -3.09 19.23 7.95
C LYS A 49 -4.46 19.36 7.28
N SER A 50 -4.52 20.11 6.19
CA SER A 50 -5.71 20.15 5.33
C SER A 50 -5.91 18.81 4.65
N LYS A 51 -7.17 18.42 4.40
CA LYS A 51 -7.53 17.16 3.70
C LYS A 51 -6.81 17.00 2.36
N PHE A 52 -6.68 18.10 1.61
CA PHE A 52 -5.94 18.11 0.35
C PHE A 52 -4.46 17.72 0.55
N ARG A 53 -3.80 18.28 1.57
CA ARG A 53 -2.40 17.95 1.87
C ARG A 53 -2.24 16.49 2.30
N ILE A 54 -3.19 15.95 3.07
CA ILE A 54 -3.20 14.54 3.47
C ILE A 54 -3.32 13.63 2.24
N LEU A 55 -4.27 13.93 1.36
CA LEU A 55 -4.48 13.20 0.11
C LEU A 55 -3.22 13.23 -0.75
N THR A 56 -2.64 14.41 -0.99
CA THR A 56 -1.44 14.56 -1.83
C THR A 56 -0.26 13.77 -1.28
N ILE A 57 0.03 13.87 0.03
CA ILE A 57 1.14 13.12 0.63
C ILE A 57 0.89 11.60 0.54
N SER A 58 -0.34 11.16 0.76
CA SER A 58 -0.70 9.74 0.71
C SER A 58 -0.60 9.17 -0.70
N LEU A 59 -1.07 9.91 -1.71
CA LEU A 59 -0.93 9.51 -3.11
C LEU A 59 0.53 9.50 -3.57
N LEU A 60 1.34 10.47 -3.14
CA LEU A 60 2.77 10.48 -3.45
C LEU A 60 3.49 9.29 -2.82
N ASP A 61 3.21 8.98 -1.56
CA ASP A 61 3.78 7.84 -0.85
C ASP A 61 3.41 6.51 -1.52
N ALA A 62 2.12 6.30 -1.82
CA ALA A 62 1.65 5.13 -2.56
C ALA A 62 2.30 5.01 -3.95
N SER A 63 2.39 6.14 -4.67
CA SER A 63 2.99 6.18 -6.01
C SER A 63 4.48 5.83 -5.97
N LEU A 64 5.22 6.35 -4.98
CA LEU A 64 6.63 6.02 -4.79
C LEU A 64 6.81 4.53 -4.52
N GLY A 65 5.99 3.92 -3.66
CA GLY A 65 6.04 2.48 -3.43
C GLY A 65 5.72 1.66 -4.68
N ILE A 66 4.71 2.07 -5.46
CA ILE A 66 4.34 1.40 -6.71
C ILE A 66 5.47 1.48 -7.73
N ILE A 67 5.99 2.69 -7.98
CA ILE A 67 7.10 2.92 -8.91
C ILE A 67 8.32 2.10 -8.49
N SER A 68 8.71 2.15 -7.20
CA SER A 68 9.84 1.38 -6.70
C SER A 68 9.66 -0.13 -6.87
N GLY A 69 8.47 -0.67 -6.62
CA GLY A 69 8.21 -2.10 -6.86
C GLY A 69 8.33 -2.49 -8.34
N PHE A 70 7.83 -1.64 -9.26
CA PHE A 70 8.01 -1.86 -10.69
C PHE A 70 9.48 -1.77 -11.14
N LEU A 71 10.25 -0.83 -10.60
CA LEU A 71 11.68 -0.71 -10.89
C LEU A 71 12.46 -1.94 -10.42
N LEU A 72 12.09 -2.52 -9.27
CA LEU A 72 12.80 -3.66 -8.68
C LEU A 72 12.37 -5.01 -9.28
N PHE A 73 11.08 -5.19 -9.58
CA PHE A 73 10.51 -6.51 -9.91
C PHE A 73 9.79 -6.58 -11.26
N GLY A 74 9.57 -5.45 -11.94
CA GLY A 74 8.73 -5.37 -13.14
C GLY A 74 9.26 -6.13 -14.36
N SER A 75 10.56 -6.45 -14.39
CA SER A 75 11.18 -7.27 -15.44
C SER A 75 11.00 -8.77 -15.25
N SER A 76 10.71 -9.21 -14.02
CA SER A 76 10.72 -10.63 -13.62
C SER A 76 9.32 -11.18 -13.31
N ILE A 77 8.34 -10.29 -13.15
CA ILE A 77 6.99 -10.63 -12.74
C ILE A 77 6.01 -10.01 -13.75
N SER A 78 4.94 -10.74 -14.07
CA SER A 78 3.83 -10.19 -14.85
C SER A 78 3.39 -8.82 -14.26
N PRO A 79 3.36 -7.74 -15.07
CA PRO A 79 3.00 -6.40 -14.59
C PRO A 79 1.65 -6.36 -13.88
N LEU A 80 0.66 -7.12 -14.36
CA LEU A 80 -0.66 -7.19 -13.76
C LEU A 80 -0.62 -7.84 -12.38
N ARG A 81 0.11 -8.96 -12.25
CA ARG A 81 0.27 -9.64 -10.96
C ARG A 81 0.98 -8.75 -9.95
N LEU A 82 2.06 -8.11 -10.38
CA LEU A 82 2.82 -7.18 -9.56
C LEU A 82 1.90 -6.06 -9.06
N LEU A 83 1.26 -5.31 -9.96
CA LEU A 83 0.34 -4.23 -9.59
C LEU A 83 -0.78 -4.71 -8.67
N ALA A 84 -1.42 -5.85 -8.98
CA ALA A 84 -2.53 -6.38 -8.18
C ALA A 84 -2.10 -6.69 -6.74
N THR A 85 -0.97 -7.37 -6.52
CA THR A 85 -0.47 -7.63 -5.16
C THR A 85 -0.11 -6.35 -4.41
N MET A 86 0.50 -5.37 -5.08
CA MET A 86 0.84 -4.09 -4.47
C MET A 86 -0.40 -3.31 -4.04
N LEU A 87 -1.45 -3.28 -4.87
CA LEU A 87 -2.72 -2.64 -4.53
C LEU A 87 -3.48 -3.40 -3.44
N LEU A 88 -3.50 -4.73 -3.48
CA LEU A 88 -4.16 -5.55 -2.46
C LEU A 88 -3.52 -5.40 -1.08
N ALA A 89 -2.19 -5.28 -1.01
CA ALA A 89 -1.49 -5.01 0.23
C ALA A 89 -1.81 -3.63 0.84
N GLN A 90 -2.35 -2.70 0.04
CA GLN A 90 -2.79 -1.38 0.47
C GLN A 90 -4.33 -1.26 0.56
N ALA A 91 -5.09 -2.29 0.18
CA ALA A 91 -6.53 -2.19 -0.04
C ALA A 91 -7.32 -1.60 1.15
N PRO A 92 -7.04 -1.99 2.41
CA PRO A 92 -7.74 -1.41 3.55
C PRO A 92 -7.59 0.12 3.65
N ASP A 93 -6.39 0.67 3.41
CA ASP A 93 -6.17 2.13 3.40
C ASP A 93 -7.04 2.83 2.35
N TRP A 94 -7.15 2.26 1.15
CA TRP A 94 -7.96 2.81 0.06
C TRP A 94 -9.45 2.81 0.39
N PHE A 95 -9.92 1.80 1.11
CA PHE A 95 -11.30 1.72 1.57
C PHE A 95 -11.58 2.64 2.75
N GLU A 96 -10.59 2.90 3.60
CA GLU A 96 -10.70 3.82 4.73
C GLU A 96 -10.66 5.30 4.31
N ALA A 97 -9.87 5.64 3.29
CA ALA A 97 -9.63 7.03 2.89
C ALA A 97 -10.92 7.86 2.63
N PRO A 98 -11.97 7.35 1.95
CA PRO A 98 -13.23 8.09 1.78
C PRO A 98 -13.90 8.47 3.11
N TYR A 99 -13.83 7.63 4.14
CA TYR A 99 -14.43 7.93 5.44
C TYR A 99 -13.78 9.17 6.07
N HIS A 100 -12.44 9.26 6.00
CA HIS A 100 -11.69 10.42 6.50
C HIS A 100 -11.85 11.67 5.63
N LEU A 101 -11.90 11.51 4.31
CA LEU A 101 -12.02 12.64 3.38
C LEU A 101 -13.42 13.24 3.38
N PHE A 102 -14.47 12.44 3.50
CA PHE A 102 -15.86 12.89 3.43
C PHE A 102 -16.55 13.00 4.80
N ASN A 103 -15.85 12.68 5.91
CA ASN A 103 -16.41 12.63 7.26
C ASN A 103 -17.63 11.70 7.36
N TRP A 104 -17.61 10.57 6.65
CA TRP A 104 -18.65 9.56 6.81
C TRP A 104 -18.52 8.92 8.19
N ARG A 105 -19.64 8.78 8.90
CA ARG A 105 -19.72 8.19 10.24
C ARG A 105 -20.33 6.80 10.16
#